data_AF-A0A920W915-F1
#
_entry.id   AF-A0A920W915-F1
#
_cell.length_a   1.000
_cell.length_b   1.000
_cell.length_c   1.000
_cell.angle_alpha   90.00
_cell.angle_beta   90.00
_cell.angle_gamma   90.00
#
_symmetry.space_group_name_H-M   'P 1'
#
loop_
_entity.id
_entity.type
_entity.pdbx_description
1 polymer ?
#
loop_
_entity_poly.entity_id
_entity_poly.type
_entity_poly.pdbx_seq_one_letter_code
_entity_poly.pdbx_strand_id
1 'polypeptide(L)'
;MTVHLPKTEGHSRLVFTLQDLQNSKKGAFLVNAARGGVVVEDDLADALDKGHLAGAALDVFDTEPKLTSPLFGRADVVVTPHLGASTDEAQDRAGFTIAEQVALALDGVFVPFAVNIAADEASDALRPYLGIAERLGSFFSGLVSELPEKSK
;
A
#
# COMPACT_ATOMS: atom_id res chain seq x y z
N MET A 1 12.28 -12.25 0.76
CA MET A 1 11.87 -10.89 0.38
C MET A 1 10.49 -10.65 0.96
N THR A 2 10.28 -9.51 1.62
CA THR A 2 8.95 -9.09 2.04
C THR A 2 8.66 -7.71 1.44
N VAL A 3 7.44 -7.52 0.97
CA VAL A 3 7.04 -6.30 0.28
C VAL A 3 6.09 -5.50 1.16
N HIS A 4 6.42 -4.22 1.38
CA HIS A 4 5.65 -3.27 2.20
C HIS A 4 5.41 -1.97 1.43
N LEU A 5 4.92 -2.10 0.19
CA LEU A 5 4.65 -0.97 -0.68
C LEU A 5 3.14 -0.66 -0.68
N PRO A 6 2.75 0.63 -0.70
CA PRO A 6 1.38 1.00 -1.01
C PRO A 6 1.06 0.69 -2.47
N LYS A 7 -0.24 0.59 -2.81
CA LYS A 7 -0.70 0.59 -4.19
C LYS A 7 -1.00 2.04 -4.58
N THR A 8 -0.22 2.59 -5.51
CA THR A 8 -0.42 3.95 -6.05
C THR A 8 -0.86 3.87 -7.49
N GLU A 9 -1.95 4.56 -7.85
CA GLU A 9 -2.37 4.71 -9.24
C GLU A 9 -1.25 5.37 -10.07
N GLY A 10 -1.05 4.92 -11.31
CA GLY A 10 -0.07 5.49 -12.24
C GLY A 10 1.39 5.06 -12.08
N HIS A 11 1.75 4.26 -11.07
CA HIS A 11 3.13 3.85 -10.82
C HIS A 11 3.38 2.36 -11.08
N SER A 12 3.43 1.96 -12.35
CA SER A 12 3.79 0.59 -12.75
C SER A 12 5.18 0.15 -12.27
N ARG A 13 6.06 1.11 -11.93
CA ARG A 13 7.42 0.87 -11.41
C ARG A 13 7.47 0.21 -10.02
N LEU A 14 6.33 0.12 -9.32
CA LEU A 14 6.23 -0.51 -8.00
C LEU A 14 5.62 -1.92 -8.03
N VAL A 15 5.41 -2.46 -9.23
CA VAL A 15 4.88 -3.81 -9.44
C VAL A 15 6.03 -4.77 -9.73
N PHE A 16 6.10 -5.85 -8.97
CA PHE A 16 7.06 -6.93 -9.18
C PHE A 16 6.54 -7.86 -10.28
N THR A 17 7.22 -7.82 -11.42
CA THR A 17 7.02 -8.71 -12.57
C THR A 17 7.94 -9.92 -12.50
N LEU A 18 7.79 -10.87 -13.43
CA LEU A 18 8.67 -12.03 -13.53
C LEU A 18 10.15 -11.64 -13.63
N GLN A 19 10.47 -10.55 -14.36
CA GLN A 19 11.84 -10.07 -14.50
C GLN A 19 12.42 -9.62 -13.15
N ASP A 20 11.62 -8.92 -12.34
CA ASP A 20 12.03 -8.47 -11.00
C ASP A 20 12.22 -9.65 -10.05
N LEU A 21 11.32 -10.64 -10.13
CA LEU A 21 11.41 -11.86 -9.34
C LEU A 21 12.66 -12.68 -9.69
N GLN A 22 13.04 -12.73 -10.97
CA GLN A 22 14.25 -13.43 -11.43
C GLN A 22 15.57 -12.76 -11.03
N ASN A 23 15.54 -11.46 -10.74
CA ASN A 23 16.68 -10.74 -10.19
C ASN A 23 16.89 -11.03 -8.68
N SER A 24 15.94 -11.72 -8.05
CA SER A 24 16.10 -12.16 -6.67
C SER A 24 17.07 -13.35 -6.55
N LYS A 25 17.46 -13.67 -5.31
CA LYS A 25 18.30 -14.84 -5.05
C LYS A 25 17.51 -16.12 -5.36
N LYS A 26 18.06 -17.00 -6.19
CA LYS A 26 17.48 -18.33 -6.43
C LYS A 26 17.27 -19.08 -5.10
N GLY A 27 16.09 -19.66 -4.94
CA GLY A 27 15.63 -20.32 -3.72
C GLY A 27 15.12 -19.36 -2.64
N ALA A 28 14.92 -18.07 -2.95
CA ALA A 28 14.32 -17.13 -2.01
C ALA A 28 12.82 -17.43 -1.80
N PHE A 29 12.31 -16.93 -0.67
CA PHE A 29 10.88 -16.87 -0.38
C PHE A 29 10.37 -15.44 -0.56
N LEU A 30 9.15 -15.29 -1.08
CA LEU A 30 8.46 -14.00 -1.21
C LEU A 30 7.29 -13.91 -0.22
N VAL A 31 7.13 -12.77 0.46
CA VAL A 31 5.97 -12.50 1.32
C VAL A 31 5.32 -11.18 0.91
N ASN A 32 4.03 -11.20 0.57
CA ASN A 32 3.23 -10.01 0.34
C ASN A 32 2.00 -9.99 1.26
N ALA A 33 2.07 -9.16 2.30
CA ALA A 33 0.95 -8.85 3.19
C ALA A 33 0.65 -7.34 3.22
N ALA A 34 1.00 -6.63 2.14
CA ALA A 34 0.88 -5.18 2.05
C ALA A 34 -0.33 -4.75 1.23
N ARG A 35 -0.24 -4.89 -0.10
CA ARG A 35 -1.34 -4.60 -1.03
C ARG A 35 -1.36 -5.57 -2.20
N GLY A 36 -2.56 -5.92 -2.64
CA GLY A 36 -2.79 -6.66 -3.88
C GLY A 36 -2.29 -5.89 -5.10
N GLY A 37 -1.85 -6.63 -6.12
CA GLY A 37 -1.34 -6.04 -7.37
C GLY A 37 0.07 -5.47 -7.30
N VAL A 38 0.71 -5.48 -6.13
CA VAL A 38 2.14 -5.14 -6.00
C VAL A 38 3.01 -6.26 -6.55
N VAL A 39 2.55 -7.51 -6.53
CA VAL A 39 3.20 -8.64 -7.19
C VAL A 39 2.24 -9.20 -8.21
N VAL A 40 2.70 -9.42 -9.45
CA VAL A 40 1.89 -10.08 -10.48
C VAL A 40 1.76 -11.56 -10.13
N GLU A 41 0.54 -11.99 -9.76
CA GLU A 41 0.27 -13.33 -9.23
C GLU A 41 0.64 -14.44 -10.24
N ASP A 42 0.39 -14.22 -11.53
CA ASP A 42 0.72 -15.17 -12.59
C ASP A 42 2.24 -15.30 -12.77
N ASP A 43 2.97 -14.18 -12.76
CA ASP A 43 4.44 -14.17 -12.81
C ASP A 43 5.06 -14.84 -11.58
N LEU A 44 4.42 -14.68 -10.42
CA LEU A 44 4.84 -15.36 -9.19
C LEU A 44 4.66 -16.87 -9.30
N ALA A 45 3.52 -17.34 -9.82
CA ALA A 45 3.29 -18.76 -10.09
C ALA A 45 4.35 -19.31 -11.05
N ASP A 46 4.65 -18.57 -12.12
CA ASP A 46 5.70 -18.88 -13.08
C ASP A 46 7.10 -19.00 -12.44
N ALA A 47 7.45 -18.08 -11.53
CA ALA A 47 8.74 -18.09 -10.84
C ALA A 47 8.89 -19.28 -9.87
N LEU A 48 7.78 -19.71 -9.27
CA LEU A 48 7.71 -20.91 -8.43
C LEU A 48 7.82 -22.19 -9.28
N ASP A 49 7.09 -22.26 -10.39
CA ASP A 49 7.12 -23.41 -11.31
C ASP A 49 8.51 -23.63 -11.93
N LYS A 50 9.22 -22.54 -12.22
CA LYS A 50 10.62 -22.58 -12.70
C LYS A 50 11.62 -22.90 -11.59
N GLY A 51 11.17 -23.06 -10.33
CA GLY A 51 12.01 -23.30 -9.17
C GLY A 51 13.00 -22.17 -8.88
N HIS A 52 12.69 -20.95 -9.33
CA HIS A 52 13.50 -19.78 -9.02
C HIS A 52 13.22 -19.33 -7.58
N LEU A 53 11.96 -19.30 -7.17
CA LEU A 53 11.55 -19.12 -5.78
C LEU A 53 11.30 -20.48 -5.12
N ALA A 54 11.64 -20.60 -3.84
CA ALA A 54 11.39 -21.81 -3.05
C ALA A 54 9.99 -21.83 -2.43
N GLY A 55 9.30 -20.69 -2.42
CA GLY A 55 7.93 -20.58 -1.92
C GLY A 55 7.47 -19.13 -1.79
N ALA A 56 6.19 -18.95 -1.47
CA ALA A 56 5.61 -17.63 -1.25
C ALA A 56 4.56 -17.62 -0.12
N ALA A 57 4.30 -16.45 0.44
CA ALA A 57 3.17 -16.20 1.33
C ALA A 57 2.42 -14.94 0.91
N LEU A 58 1.10 -15.03 0.73
CA LEU A 58 0.26 -13.89 0.35
C LEU A 58 -0.92 -13.74 1.31
N ASP A 59 -1.14 -12.51 1.78
CA ASP A 59 -2.37 -12.13 2.50
C ASP A 59 -3.31 -11.30 1.62
N VAL A 60 -2.83 -10.80 0.49
CA VAL A 60 -3.53 -9.81 -0.35
C VAL A 60 -3.43 -10.18 -1.83
N PHE A 61 -4.48 -9.84 -2.60
CA PHE A 61 -4.62 -10.19 -4.01
C PHE A 61 -5.04 -8.98 -4.83
N ASP A 62 -4.68 -8.92 -6.12
CA ASP A 62 -4.98 -7.74 -6.95
C ASP A 62 -6.48 -7.42 -7.03
N THR A 63 -7.29 -8.49 -7.09
CA THR A 63 -8.75 -8.42 -7.00
C THR A 63 -9.22 -9.24 -5.82
N GLU A 64 -9.98 -8.60 -4.92
CA GLU A 64 -10.57 -9.21 -3.74
C GLU A 64 -12.09 -8.99 -3.73
N PRO A 65 -12.90 -9.99 -3.32
CA PRO A 65 -12.51 -11.30 -2.80
C PRO A 65 -11.96 -12.23 -3.89
N LYS A 66 -10.86 -12.94 -3.58
CA LYS A 66 -10.20 -13.86 -4.51
C LYS A 66 -10.69 -15.29 -4.26
N LEU A 67 -11.48 -15.83 -5.19
CA LEU A 67 -12.03 -17.19 -5.08
C LEU A 67 -11.22 -18.23 -5.88
N THR A 68 -10.43 -17.78 -6.86
CA THR A 68 -9.58 -18.63 -7.69
C THR A 68 -8.23 -17.95 -7.89
N SER A 69 -7.15 -18.72 -7.85
CA SER A 69 -5.79 -18.23 -8.13
C SER A 69 -4.90 -19.42 -8.50
N PRO A 70 -3.93 -19.27 -9.43
CA PRO A 70 -2.93 -20.31 -9.69
C PRO A 70 -2.05 -20.62 -8.46
N LEU A 71 -2.06 -19.75 -7.46
CA LEU A 71 -1.32 -19.91 -6.21
C LEU A 71 -2.06 -20.78 -5.18
N PHE A 72 -3.36 -21.01 -5.35
CA PHE A 72 -4.16 -21.77 -4.38
C PHE A 72 -3.91 -23.27 -4.48
N GLY A 73 -3.79 -23.92 -3.32
CA GLY A 73 -3.59 -25.37 -3.22
C GLY A 73 -2.15 -25.84 -3.47
N ARG A 74 -1.22 -24.93 -3.77
CA ARG A 74 0.21 -25.28 -3.87
C ARG A 74 0.80 -25.53 -2.47
N ALA A 75 1.69 -26.52 -2.36
CA ALA A 75 2.34 -26.85 -1.10
C ALA A 75 3.46 -25.86 -0.71
N ASP A 76 4.01 -25.15 -1.70
CA ASP A 76 5.05 -24.13 -1.54
C ASP A 76 4.48 -22.72 -1.34
N VAL A 77 3.15 -22.57 -1.26
CA VAL A 77 2.49 -21.28 -1.05
C VAL A 77 1.54 -21.30 0.14
N VAL A 78 1.69 -20.31 1.02
CA VAL A 78 0.74 -20.02 2.10
C VAL A 78 -0.13 -18.84 1.69
N VAL A 79 -1.45 -18.96 1.84
CA VAL A 79 -2.37 -17.85 1.59
C VAL A 79 -3.29 -17.59 2.78
N THR A 80 -3.57 -16.34 3.06
CA THR A 80 -4.59 -15.89 4.02
C THR A 80 -5.50 -14.83 3.37
N PRO A 81 -6.79 -14.78 3.71
CA PRO A 81 -7.74 -13.86 3.08
C PRO A 81 -7.75 -12.48 3.74
N HIS A 82 -6.72 -11.68 3.52
CA HIS A 82 -6.59 -10.29 4.00
C HIS A 82 -6.80 -10.14 5.51
N LEU A 83 -6.08 -10.96 6.26
CA LEU A 83 -6.19 -11.05 7.72
C LEU A 83 -5.17 -10.19 8.46
N GLY A 84 -4.30 -9.45 7.77
CA GLY A 84 -3.21 -8.67 8.39
C GLY A 84 -3.66 -7.66 9.45
N ALA A 85 -4.89 -7.14 9.36
CA ALA A 85 -5.49 -6.24 10.37
C ALA A 85 -6.64 -6.88 11.17
N SER A 86 -6.90 -8.18 10.97
CA SER A 86 -8.02 -8.91 11.59
C SER A 86 -7.65 -9.45 12.97
N THR A 87 -7.13 -8.59 13.86
CA THR A 87 -6.88 -8.93 15.27
C THR A 87 -7.70 -8.01 16.17
N ASP A 88 -8.09 -8.53 17.35
CA ASP A 88 -8.91 -7.77 18.31
C ASP A 88 -8.24 -6.45 18.69
N GLU A 89 -6.93 -6.46 18.94
CA GLU A 89 -6.17 -5.27 19.32
C GLU A 89 -6.09 -4.23 18.19
N ALA A 90 -6.01 -4.68 16.93
CA ALA A 90 -5.98 -3.79 15.78
C ALA A 90 -7.35 -3.11 15.58
N GLN A 91 -8.43 -3.89 15.72
CA GLN A 91 -9.80 -3.37 15.62
C GLN A 91 -10.12 -2.42 16.78
N ASP A 92 -9.74 -2.76 18.00
CA ASP A 92 -9.91 -1.89 19.17
C ASP A 92 -9.17 -0.57 19.00
N ARG A 93 -7.89 -0.61 18.60
CA ARG A 93 -7.10 0.61 18.35
C ARG A 93 -7.71 1.48 17.26
N ALA A 94 -8.15 0.87 16.15
CA ALA A 94 -8.83 1.60 15.09
C ALA A 94 -10.10 2.28 15.61
N GLY A 95 -10.89 1.57 16.42
CA GLY A 95 -12.08 2.11 17.09
C GLY A 95 -11.77 3.30 17.99
N PHE A 96 -10.76 3.19 18.86
CA PHE A 96 -10.33 4.28 19.74
C PHE A 96 -9.87 5.51 18.94
N THR A 97 -9.00 5.30 17.94
CA THR A 97 -8.50 6.40 17.10
C THR A 97 -9.64 7.12 16.39
N ILE A 98 -10.60 6.38 15.80
CA ILE A 98 -11.76 6.98 15.13
C ILE A 98 -12.63 7.74 16.12
N ALA A 99 -12.88 7.18 17.31
CA ALA A 99 -13.67 7.86 18.35
C ALA A 99 -13.03 9.19 18.78
N GLU A 100 -11.71 9.22 18.96
CA GLU A 100 -10.97 10.46 19.22
C GLU A 100 -11.11 11.48 18.08
N GLN A 101 -10.98 11.05 16.82
CA GLN A 101 -11.13 11.95 15.68
C GLN A 101 -12.55 12.53 15.58
N VAL A 102 -13.58 11.71 15.86
CA VAL A 102 -14.98 12.16 15.89
C VAL A 102 -15.22 13.17 17.00
N ALA A 103 -14.67 12.96 18.20
CA ALA A 103 -14.78 13.91 19.30
C ALA A 103 -14.15 15.27 18.93
N LEU A 104 -12.93 15.26 18.36
CA LEU A 104 -12.27 16.47 17.88
C LEU A 104 -13.12 17.21 16.84
N ALA A 105 -13.69 16.48 15.87
CA ALA A 105 -14.55 17.06 14.84
C ALA A 105 -15.80 17.71 15.43
N LEU A 106 -16.46 17.06 16.40
CA LEU A 106 -17.66 17.58 17.06
C LEU A 106 -17.37 18.82 17.92
N ASP A 107 -16.18 18.90 18.52
CA ASP A 107 -15.71 20.07 19.27
C ASP A 107 -15.21 21.21 18.35
N GLY A 108 -15.23 21.03 17.02
CA GLY A 108 -14.75 22.01 16.05
C GLY A 108 -13.23 22.22 16.10
N VAL A 109 -12.49 21.24 16.59
CA VAL A 109 -11.02 21.25 16.68
C VAL A 109 -10.44 20.55 15.46
N PHE A 110 -9.25 20.99 15.03
CA PHE A 110 -8.50 20.38 13.94
C PHE A 110 -8.38 18.85 14.11
N VAL A 111 -8.70 18.10 13.04
CA VAL A 111 -8.68 16.63 13.00
C VAL A 111 -7.43 16.15 12.22
N PRO A 112 -6.39 15.64 12.90
CA PRO A 112 -5.11 15.29 12.26
C PRO A 112 -5.18 14.22 11.17
N PHE A 113 -6.18 13.32 11.23
CA PHE A 113 -6.33 12.21 10.27
C PHE A 113 -7.46 12.44 9.26
N ALA A 114 -7.89 13.69 9.07
CA ALA A 114 -8.86 14.04 8.05
C ALA A 114 -8.31 13.66 6.67
N VAL A 115 -9.02 12.76 5.97
CA VAL A 115 -8.68 12.33 4.60
C VAL A 115 -9.10 13.38 3.56
N ASN A 116 -9.97 14.30 3.95
CA ASN A 116 -10.41 15.45 3.18
C ASN A 116 -10.63 16.62 4.15
N ILE A 117 -10.16 17.81 3.78
CA ILE A 117 -10.49 19.03 4.52
C ILE A 117 -11.87 19.49 4.05
N ALA A 118 -12.80 19.64 4.98
CA ALA A 118 -14.12 20.15 4.66
C ALA A 118 -14.03 21.62 4.21
N ALA A 119 -15.04 22.09 3.46
CA ALA A 119 -15.00 23.39 2.82
C ALA A 119 -15.04 24.58 3.83
N ASP A 120 -15.05 24.31 5.11
CA ASP A 120 -15.36 25.23 6.19
C ASP A 120 -14.17 25.38 7.13
N GLU A 121 -13.17 24.49 7.05
CA GLU A 121 -11.98 24.48 7.91
C GLU A 121 -10.77 25.22 7.32
N ALA A 122 -10.65 25.26 5.98
CA ALA A 122 -9.66 26.07 5.29
C ALA A 122 -10.25 27.45 4.95
N SER A 123 -9.55 28.54 5.30
CA SER A 123 -10.06 29.88 4.94
C SER A 123 -10.25 30.00 3.43
N ASP A 124 -11.31 30.68 3.00
CA ASP A 124 -11.60 30.92 1.59
C ASP A 124 -10.41 31.58 0.85
N ALA A 125 -9.54 32.27 1.56
CA ALA A 125 -8.31 32.85 1.02
C ALA A 125 -7.22 31.81 0.71
N LEU A 126 -7.15 30.68 1.42
CA LEU A 126 -6.13 29.64 1.23
C LEU A 126 -6.57 28.56 0.24
N ARG A 127 -7.88 28.31 0.15
CA ARG A 127 -8.47 27.25 -0.68
C ARG A 127 -7.98 27.22 -2.13
N PRO A 128 -7.86 28.36 -2.85
CA PRO A 128 -7.41 28.36 -4.25
C PRO A 128 -5.95 27.94 -4.42
N TYR A 129 -5.13 28.05 -3.36
CA TYR A 129 -3.69 27.81 -3.44
C TYR A 129 -3.29 26.37 -3.10
N LEU A 130 -4.14 25.59 -2.44
CA LEU A 130 -3.82 24.21 -2.03
C LEU A 130 -3.41 23.33 -3.22
N GLY A 131 -4.17 23.34 -4.31
CA GLY A 131 -3.85 22.57 -5.51
C GLY A 131 -2.60 23.07 -6.25
N ILE A 132 -2.27 24.37 -6.12
CA ILE A 132 -1.03 24.93 -6.70
C ILE A 132 0.17 24.46 -5.87
N ALA A 133 0.07 24.50 -4.54
CA ALA A 133 1.13 24.04 -3.64
C ALA A 133 1.45 22.56 -3.86
N GLU A 134 0.43 21.72 -4.01
CA GLU A 134 0.59 20.29 -4.33
C GLU A 134 1.34 20.08 -5.66
N ARG A 135 0.92 20.78 -6.71
CA ARG A 135 1.56 20.69 -8.04
C ARG A 135 3.00 21.19 -8.04
N LEU A 136 3.29 22.28 -7.31
CA LEU A 136 4.65 22.79 -7.15
C LEU A 136 5.53 21.80 -6.39
N GLY A 137 5.01 21.15 -5.34
CA GLY A 137 5.70 20.08 -4.62
C GLY A 137 6.02 18.89 -5.52
N SER A 138 5.04 18.42 -6.30
CA SER A 138 5.23 17.33 -7.27
C SER A 138 6.26 17.69 -8.35
N PHE A 139 6.19 18.91 -8.90
CA PHE A 139 7.16 19.41 -9.88
C PHE A 139 8.57 19.47 -9.30
N PHE A 140 8.72 20.03 -8.09
CA PHE A 140 10.01 20.12 -7.42
C PHE A 140 10.59 18.73 -7.13
N SER A 141 9.76 17.80 -6.65
CA SER A 141 10.16 16.40 -6.41
C SER A 141 10.62 15.69 -7.69
N GLY A 142 10.11 16.10 -8.87
CA GLY A 142 10.55 15.56 -10.16
C GLY A 142 11.86 16.16 -10.68
N LEU A 143 12.29 17.32 -10.17
CA LEU A 143 13.53 18.00 -10.57
C LEU A 143 14.74 17.60 -9.73
N VAL A 144 14.51 17.16 -8.50
CA VAL A 144 15.57 16.75 -7.58
C VAL A 144 16.00 15.30 -7.85
N SER A 145 17.31 15.05 -7.83
CA SER A 145 17.87 13.70 -8.04
C SER A 145 17.76 12.81 -6.80
N GLU A 146 17.57 13.40 -5.63
CA GLU A 146 17.47 12.73 -4.34
C GLU A 146 16.36 13.37 -3.50
N LEU A 147 15.83 12.62 -2.52
CA LEU A 147 14.82 13.12 -1.60
C LEU A 147 15.38 14.27 -0.76
N PRO A 148 14.76 15.46 -0.79
CA PRO A 148 15.25 16.61 -0.03
C PRO A 148 15.02 16.38 1.48
N GLU A 149 16.02 16.74 2.30
CA GLU A 149 15.94 16.55 3.76
C GLU A 149 14.82 17.36 4.41
N LYS A 150 14.43 18.51 3.82
CA LYS A 150 13.32 19.38 4.27
C LYS A 150 12.72 20.14 3.09
N SER A 151 11.39 20.28 3.07
CA SER A 151 10.74 21.37 2.33
C SER A 151 10.69 22.57 3.28
N LYS A 152 11.26 23.71 2.86
CA LYS A 152 11.14 24.98 3.59
C LYS A 152 9.99 25.81 3.03
#